data_AF-A0A0M2SK12-F1
#
_entry.id   AF-A0A0M2SK12-F1
#
_cell.length_a   1.000
_cell.length_b   1.000
_cell.length_c   1.000
_cell.angle_alpha   90.00
_cell.angle_beta   90.00
_cell.angle_gamma   90.00
#
_symmetry.space_group_name_H-M   'P 1'
#
loop_
_entity.id
_entity.type
_entity.pdbx_description
1 polymer ?
#
loop_
_entity_poly.entity_id
_entity_poly.type
_entity_poly.pdbx_seq_one_letter_code
_entity_poly.pdbx_strand_id
1 'polypeptide(L)'
;MENSALDWDFEAARASAPHALIMVGFIVAFSIWFGFAWGIAGWILFAAAMIGAVYILVGSLKNRELSKSAGNDRTSDVVRIERSVGFLVGVTYATILIVVILMFVLEVAMFIVPFITLVMGIHFLLQAPIMNRRFDYYIAPLPLISSCIAAYFAFQPDASLYTVYAIAGLGGAAAALIYGYYVIDTYKKIVKSRKAA
;
A
#
# COMPACT_ATOMS: atom_id res chain seq x y z
N MET A 1 -30.69 10.43 -1.29
CA MET A 1 -29.63 9.94 -2.19
C MET A 1 -28.23 10.35 -1.72
N GLU A 2 -28.04 11.55 -1.14
CA GLU A 2 -26.73 11.97 -0.62
C GLU A 2 -26.25 11.14 0.60
N ASN A 3 -27.16 10.77 1.50
CA ASN A 3 -26.84 9.92 2.67
C ASN A 3 -26.36 8.51 2.28
N SER A 4 -26.91 7.89 1.22
CA SER A 4 -26.51 6.54 0.81
C SER A 4 -25.11 6.47 0.19
N ALA A 5 -24.66 7.55 -0.47
CA ALA A 5 -23.31 7.64 -1.00
C ALA A 5 -22.28 7.85 0.12
N LEU A 6 -22.61 8.72 1.09
CA LEU A 6 -21.82 8.97 2.29
C LEU A 6 -21.66 7.71 3.17
N ASP A 7 -22.72 6.91 3.29
CA ASP A 7 -22.67 5.65 4.05
C ASP A 7 -21.82 4.59 3.35
N TRP A 8 -21.91 4.47 2.02
CA TRP A 8 -21.05 3.57 1.25
C TRP A 8 -19.56 3.95 1.36
N ASP A 9 -19.25 5.25 1.29
CA ASP A 9 -17.89 5.76 1.48
C ASP A 9 -17.37 5.48 2.90
N PHE A 10 -18.22 5.58 3.93
CA PHE A 10 -17.88 5.23 5.31
C PHE A 10 -17.56 3.75 5.47
N GLU A 11 -18.39 2.91 4.87
CA GLU A 11 -18.27 1.46 4.88
C GLU A 11 -16.99 0.98 4.20
N ALA A 12 -16.70 1.51 3.01
CA ALA A 12 -15.46 1.26 2.30
C ALA A 12 -14.22 1.77 3.06
N ALA A 13 -14.31 2.95 3.70
CA ALA A 13 -13.25 3.49 4.53
C ALA A 13 -13.01 2.66 5.79
N ARG A 14 -14.08 2.13 6.41
CA ARG A 14 -14.01 1.25 7.59
C ARG A 14 -13.35 -0.09 7.26
N ALA A 15 -13.76 -0.73 6.16
CA ALA A 15 -13.12 -1.94 5.65
C ALA A 15 -11.64 -1.72 5.30
N SER A 16 -11.27 -0.49 4.91
CA SER A 16 -9.89 -0.11 4.57
C SER A 16 -9.02 0.25 5.78
N ALA A 17 -9.58 0.49 6.97
CA ALA A 17 -8.82 0.98 8.13
C ALA A 17 -7.70 0.03 8.62
N PRO A 18 -7.89 -1.31 8.67
CA PRO A 18 -6.79 -2.24 8.98
C PRO A 18 -5.66 -2.22 7.96
N HIS A 19 -5.99 -1.96 6.69
CA HIS A 19 -5.03 -1.94 5.58
C HIS A 19 -4.04 -0.78 5.68
N ALA A 20 -4.42 0.34 6.31
CA ALA A 20 -3.53 1.48 6.49
C ALA A 20 -2.34 1.18 7.42
N LEU A 21 -2.48 0.28 8.39
CA LEU A 21 -1.35 -0.16 9.23
C LEU A 21 -0.35 -1.00 8.45
N ILE A 22 -0.84 -1.82 7.51
CA ILE A 22 0.03 -2.63 6.64
C ILE A 22 0.87 -1.71 5.72
N MET A 23 0.31 -0.57 5.29
CA MET A 23 1.05 0.42 4.49
C MET A 23 2.30 0.94 5.22
N VAL A 24 2.26 1.11 6.54
CA VAL A 24 3.45 1.49 7.33
C VAL A 24 4.57 0.48 7.16
N GLY A 25 4.25 -0.82 7.23
CA GLY A 25 5.20 -1.90 7.00
C GLY A 25 5.81 -1.85 5.60
N PHE A 26 4.98 -1.62 4.57
CA PHE A 26 5.47 -1.46 3.20
C PHE A 26 6.35 -0.23 3.02
N ILE A 27 6.01 0.91 3.62
CA ILE A 27 6.84 2.12 3.54
C ILE A 27 8.24 1.81 4.08
N VAL A 28 8.34 1.19 5.25
CA VAL A 28 9.64 0.80 5.83
C VAL A 28 10.37 -0.18 4.92
N ALA A 29 9.72 -1.28 4.54
CA ALA A 29 10.31 -2.35 3.75
C ALA A 29 10.81 -1.89 2.38
N PHE A 30 10.12 -0.94 1.75
CA PHE A 30 10.51 -0.39 0.45
C PHE A 30 11.52 0.74 0.55
N SER A 31 11.46 1.58 1.59
CA SER A 31 12.32 2.77 1.67
C SER A 31 13.67 2.55 2.36
N ILE A 32 13.83 1.49 3.17
CA ILE A 32 15.08 1.22 3.89
C ILE A 32 16.30 1.10 2.97
N TRP A 33 16.08 0.65 1.73
CA TRP A 33 17.14 0.47 0.73
C TRP A 33 17.73 1.78 0.22
N PHE A 34 17.02 2.91 0.35
CA PHE A 34 17.46 4.19 -0.20
C PHE A 34 18.81 4.61 0.39
N GLY A 35 18.97 4.48 1.71
CA GLY A 35 20.20 4.84 2.42
C GLY A 35 21.42 4.04 1.95
N PHE A 36 21.23 2.74 1.68
CA PHE A 36 22.29 1.86 1.17
C PHE A 36 22.62 2.13 -0.31
N ALA A 37 21.63 2.53 -1.11
CA ALA A 37 21.81 2.79 -2.54
C ALA A 37 22.47 4.14 -2.84
N TRP A 38 22.04 5.20 -2.14
CA TRP A 38 22.35 6.59 -2.50
C TRP A 38 23.01 7.40 -1.38
N GLY A 39 23.53 6.72 -0.35
CA GLY A 39 24.25 7.35 0.76
C GLY A 39 23.40 8.38 1.50
N ILE A 40 23.98 9.57 1.75
CA ILE A 40 23.32 10.64 2.53
C ILE A 40 21.98 11.06 1.91
N ALA A 41 21.92 11.24 0.58
CA ALA A 41 20.67 11.59 -0.09
C ALA A 41 19.60 10.50 0.11
N GLY A 42 20.01 9.24 0.04
CA GLY A 42 19.15 8.09 0.33
C GLY A 42 18.61 8.07 1.76
N TRP A 43 19.45 8.36 2.75
CA TRP A 43 19.03 8.43 4.15
C TRP A 43 18.07 9.58 4.42
N ILE A 44 18.24 10.72 3.75
CA ILE A 44 17.28 11.84 3.81
C ILE A 44 15.93 11.42 3.24
N LEU A 45 15.90 10.73 2.10
CA LEU A 45 14.66 10.20 1.52
C LEU A 45 13.98 9.17 2.43
N PHE A 46 14.76 8.26 3.02
CA PHE A 46 14.26 7.31 4.00
C PHE A 46 13.64 8.02 5.21
N ALA A 47 14.33 9.01 5.78
CA ALA A 47 13.81 9.80 6.90
C ALA A 47 12.50 10.51 6.55
N ALA A 48 12.39 11.09 5.34
CA ALA A 48 11.15 11.70 4.86
C ALA A 48 10.01 10.67 4.75
N ALA A 49 10.30 9.48 4.22
CA ALA A 49 9.33 8.38 4.17
C ALA A 49 8.87 7.94 5.57
N MET A 50 9.79 7.88 6.54
CA MET A 50 9.49 7.55 7.93
C MET A 50 8.60 8.59 8.62
N ILE A 51 8.78 9.88 8.34
CA ILE A 51 7.87 10.93 8.83
C ILE A 51 6.44 10.67 8.32
N GLY A 52 6.31 10.35 7.02
CA GLY A 52 5.02 9.97 6.44
C GLY A 52 4.44 8.69 7.05
N ALA A 53 5.27 7.69 7.30
CA ALA A 53 4.86 6.44 7.95
C ALA A 53 4.34 6.68 9.37
N VAL A 54 5.00 7.54 10.16
CA VAL A 54 4.54 7.94 11.50
C VAL A 54 3.22 8.70 11.45
N TYR A 55 3.08 9.64 10.51
CA TYR A 55 1.81 10.34 10.30
C TYR A 55 0.69 9.34 10.00
N ILE A 56 0.95 8.37 9.12
CA ILE A 56 -0.03 7.35 8.76
C ILE A 56 -0.39 6.49 9.97
N LEU A 57 0.62 6.00 10.71
CA LEU A 57 0.43 5.17 11.89
C LEU A 57 -0.46 5.87 12.93
N VAL A 58 -0.14 7.12 13.28
CA VAL A 58 -0.92 7.89 14.27
C VAL A 58 -2.34 8.15 13.77
N GLY A 59 -2.52 8.46 12.49
CA GLY A 59 -3.83 8.64 11.89
C GLY A 59 -4.67 7.37 11.91
N SER A 60 -4.08 6.22 11.54
CA SER A 60 -4.75 4.92 11.53
C SER A 60 -5.18 4.46 12.92
N LEU A 61 -4.34 4.69 13.95
CA LEU A 61 -4.69 4.34 15.33
C LEU A 61 -5.90 5.15 15.82
N LYS A 62 -5.91 6.47 15.60
CA LYS A 62 -7.06 7.33 15.93
C LYS A 62 -8.33 6.91 15.20
N ASN A 63 -8.23 6.57 13.91
CA ASN A 63 -9.36 6.14 13.10
C ASN A 63 -9.94 4.80 13.59
N ARG A 64 -9.08 3.88 14.07
CA ARG A 64 -9.53 2.59 14.61
C ARG A 64 -10.33 2.74 15.90
N GLU A 65 -9.93 3.65 16.78
CA GLU A 65 -10.66 3.97 18.00
C GLU A 65 -12.06 4.52 17.70
N LEU A 66 -12.14 5.49 16.77
CA LEU A 66 -13.40 6.07 16.32
C LEU A 66 -14.32 5.05 15.63
N SER A 67 -13.75 4.10 14.88
CA SER A 67 -14.53 3.04 14.23
C SER A 67 -15.17 2.05 15.22
N LYS A 68 -14.52 1.79 16.37
CA LYS A 68 -15.08 0.93 17.42
C LYS A 68 -16.31 1.56 18.08
N SER A 69 -16.36 2.89 18.18
CA SER A 69 -17.50 3.61 18.77
C SER A 69 -18.73 3.71 17.86
N ALA A 70 -18.61 3.43 16.56
CA ALA A 70 -19.64 3.74 15.56
C ALA A 70 -20.72 2.64 15.34
N GLY A 71 -20.88 1.67 16.25
CA GLY A 71 -21.86 0.58 16.09
C GLY A 71 -21.49 -0.44 15.00
N ASN A 72 -22.16 -1.59 14.97
CA ASN A 72 -21.79 -2.76 14.14
C ASN A 72 -22.87 -3.12 13.09
N ASP A 73 -23.59 -2.15 12.57
CA ASP A 73 -24.53 -2.39 11.47
C ASP A 73 -23.73 -2.63 10.19
N ARG A 74 -23.51 -3.91 9.89
CA ARG A 74 -22.78 -4.38 8.72
C ARG A 74 -23.78 -4.65 7.60
N THR A 75 -23.72 -3.86 6.53
CA THR A 75 -24.48 -4.12 5.31
C THR A 75 -23.91 -5.35 4.57
N SER A 76 -24.73 -5.94 3.70
CA SER A 76 -24.30 -7.05 2.83
C SER A 76 -23.16 -6.65 1.89
N ASP A 77 -23.09 -5.38 1.48
CA ASP A 77 -22.03 -4.85 0.62
C ASP A 77 -20.68 -4.75 1.34
N VAL A 78 -20.64 -4.33 2.60
CA VAL A 78 -19.42 -4.35 3.44
C VAL A 78 -18.85 -5.76 3.52
N VAL A 79 -19.71 -6.74 3.81
CA VAL A 79 -19.28 -8.14 3.94
C VAL A 79 -18.72 -8.68 2.62
N ARG A 80 -19.36 -8.31 1.48
CA ARG A 80 -18.85 -8.66 0.15
C ARG A 80 -17.46 -8.05 -0.09
N ILE A 81 -17.30 -6.76 0.18
CA ILE A 81 -16.03 -6.05 -0.02
C ILE A 81 -14.93 -6.64 0.86
N GLU A 82 -15.18 -6.81 2.17
CA GLU A 82 -14.22 -7.40 3.10
C GLU A 82 -13.77 -8.80 2.65
N ARG A 83 -14.70 -9.64 2.19
CA ARG A 83 -14.38 -10.99 1.70
C ARG A 83 -13.53 -10.96 0.43
N SER A 84 -13.89 -10.13 -0.54
CA SER A 84 -13.18 -10.03 -1.82
C SER A 84 -11.78 -9.43 -1.64
N VAL A 85 -11.65 -8.37 -0.82
CA VAL A 85 -10.35 -7.78 -0.48
C VAL A 85 -9.52 -8.78 0.32
N GLY A 86 -10.11 -9.48 1.30
CA GLY A 86 -9.42 -10.51 2.08
C GLY A 86 -8.87 -11.64 1.20
N PHE A 87 -9.65 -12.10 0.21
CA PHE A 87 -9.18 -13.08 -0.78
C PHE A 87 -8.04 -12.53 -1.62
N LEU A 88 -8.18 -11.31 -2.17
CA LEU A 88 -7.13 -10.66 -2.96
C LEU A 88 -5.82 -10.53 -2.17
N VAL A 89 -5.91 -10.08 -0.92
CA VAL A 89 -4.79 -9.94 0.01
C VAL A 89 -4.13 -11.31 0.27
N GLY A 90 -4.94 -12.34 0.55
CA GLY A 90 -4.45 -13.70 0.77
C GLY A 90 -3.67 -14.25 -0.42
N VAL A 91 -4.22 -14.13 -1.64
CA VAL A 91 -3.53 -14.54 -2.87
C VAL A 91 -2.26 -13.74 -3.07
N THR A 92 -2.31 -12.42 -2.89
CA THR A 92 -1.16 -11.52 -3.06
C THR A 92 0.02 -11.93 -2.19
N TYR A 93 -0.20 -12.13 -0.88
CA TYR A 93 0.87 -12.51 0.04
C TYR A 93 1.35 -13.95 -0.14
N ALA A 94 0.46 -14.89 -0.49
CA ALA A 94 0.86 -16.24 -0.83
C ALA A 94 1.77 -16.27 -2.07
N THR A 95 1.42 -15.50 -3.12
CA THR A 95 2.25 -15.35 -4.32
C THR A 95 3.61 -14.74 -3.98
N ILE A 96 3.64 -13.66 -3.19
CA ILE A 96 4.90 -13.04 -2.74
C ILE A 96 5.77 -14.08 -2.03
N LEU A 97 5.23 -14.80 -1.04
CA LEU A 97 5.99 -15.78 -0.26
C LEU A 97 6.60 -16.86 -1.15
N ILE A 98 5.79 -17.49 -2.02
CA ILE A 98 6.23 -18.57 -2.90
C ILE A 98 7.35 -18.07 -3.82
N VAL A 99 7.16 -16.93 -4.47
CA VAL A 99 8.14 -16.42 -5.44
C VAL A 99 9.42 -15.95 -4.76
N VAL A 100 9.34 -15.33 -3.58
CA VAL A 100 10.53 -14.97 -2.80
C VAL A 100 11.35 -16.21 -2.47
N ILE A 101 10.71 -17.28 -1.99
CA ILE A 101 11.40 -18.56 -1.72
C ILE A 101 12.07 -19.09 -3.00
N LEU A 102 11.35 -19.09 -4.13
CA LEU A 102 11.91 -19.53 -5.41
C LEU A 102 13.11 -18.68 -5.84
N MET A 103 13.04 -17.35 -5.67
CA MET A 103 14.14 -16.45 -6.04
C MET A 103 15.37 -16.65 -5.15
N PHE A 104 15.19 -16.99 -3.87
CA PHE A 104 16.30 -17.39 -3.01
C PHE A 104 16.92 -18.72 -3.46
N VAL A 105 16.10 -19.73 -3.74
CA VAL A 105 16.56 -21.06 -4.18
C VAL A 105 17.29 -21.00 -5.53
N LEU A 106 16.83 -20.12 -6.43
CA LEU A 106 17.42 -19.93 -7.76
C LEU A 106 18.57 -18.90 -7.77
N GLU A 107 18.98 -18.39 -6.60
CA GLU A 107 20.06 -17.40 -6.44
C GLU A 107 19.86 -16.09 -7.23
N VAL A 108 18.61 -15.74 -7.55
CA VAL A 108 18.23 -14.52 -8.27
C VAL A 108 17.63 -13.46 -7.33
N ALA A 109 18.22 -13.33 -6.14
CA ALA A 109 17.73 -12.46 -5.07
C ALA A 109 17.55 -10.99 -5.53
N MET A 110 18.32 -10.54 -6.53
CA MET A 110 18.20 -9.19 -7.10
C MET A 110 16.80 -8.85 -7.63
N PHE A 111 15.99 -9.85 -7.96
CA PHE A 111 14.61 -9.67 -8.45
C PHE A 111 13.54 -9.66 -7.35
N ILE A 112 13.89 -9.91 -6.09
CA ILE A 112 12.92 -10.01 -4.99
C ILE A 112 12.11 -8.73 -4.82
N VAL A 113 12.76 -7.59 -4.57
CA VAL A 113 12.03 -6.32 -4.36
C VAL A 113 11.34 -5.84 -5.64
N PRO A 114 11.97 -5.90 -6.85
CA PRO A 114 11.25 -5.65 -8.10
C PRO A 114 9.97 -6.46 -8.24
N PHE A 115 10.00 -7.76 -7.95
CA PHE A 115 8.82 -8.62 -8.04
C PHE A 115 7.76 -8.27 -7.00
N ILE A 116 8.14 -8.07 -5.74
CA ILE A 116 7.20 -7.65 -4.70
C ILE A 116 6.53 -6.34 -5.11
N THR A 117 7.30 -5.35 -5.56
CA THR A 117 6.77 -4.07 -6.04
C THR A 117 5.80 -4.29 -7.22
N LEU A 118 6.16 -5.11 -8.21
CA LEU A 118 5.30 -5.43 -9.36
C LEU A 118 3.95 -6.00 -8.91
N VAL A 119 4.00 -7.00 -8.03
CA VAL A 119 2.79 -7.64 -7.47
C VAL A 119 1.93 -6.62 -6.72
N MET A 120 2.53 -5.69 -5.97
CA MET A 120 1.76 -4.62 -5.31
C MET A 120 1.08 -3.69 -6.31
N GLY A 121 1.70 -3.41 -7.46
CA GLY A 121 1.05 -2.65 -8.53
C GLY A 121 -0.15 -3.38 -9.13
N ILE A 122 -0.02 -4.67 -9.41
CA ILE A 122 -1.12 -5.52 -9.87
C ILE A 122 -2.24 -5.58 -8.81
N HIS A 123 -1.88 -5.70 -7.54
CA HIS A 123 -2.81 -5.71 -6.41
C HIS A 123 -3.72 -4.48 -6.44
N PHE A 124 -3.17 -3.27 -6.64
CA PHE A 124 -4.00 -2.05 -6.77
C PHE A 124 -4.95 -2.08 -7.97
N LEU A 125 -4.51 -2.59 -9.14
CA LEU A 125 -5.39 -2.73 -10.31
C LEU A 125 -6.58 -3.66 -10.04
N LEU A 126 -6.33 -4.76 -9.34
CA LEU A 126 -7.37 -5.75 -8.97
C LEU A 126 -8.26 -5.25 -7.83
N GLN A 127 -7.72 -4.44 -6.92
CA GLN A 127 -8.46 -3.83 -5.83
C GLN A 127 -9.45 -2.77 -6.32
N ALA A 128 -9.09 -2.03 -7.37
CA ALA A 128 -9.90 -0.93 -7.91
C ALA A 128 -11.38 -1.29 -8.22
N PRO A 129 -11.69 -2.37 -8.97
CA PRO A 129 -13.08 -2.77 -9.21
C PRO A 129 -13.76 -3.36 -7.98
N ILE A 130 -13.02 -4.00 -7.06
CA ILE A 130 -13.58 -4.57 -5.82
C ILE A 130 -14.08 -3.45 -4.90
N MET A 131 -13.28 -2.38 -4.79
CA MET A 131 -13.58 -1.21 -3.97
C MET A 131 -14.43 -0.17 -4.71
N ASN A 132 -14.75 -0.39 -6.00
CA ASN A 132 -15.40 0.58 -6.88
C ASN A 132 -14.75 1.99 -6.81
N ARG A 133 -13.41 2.04 -6.79
CA ARG A 133 -12.65 3.26 -6.55
C ARG A 133 -11.61 3.48 -7.63
N ARG A 134 -11.76 4.59 -8.37
CA ARG A 134 -10.82 4.97 -9.44
C ARG A 134 -9.42 5.33 -8.94
N PHE A 135 -9.32 5.79 -7.70
CA PHE A 135 -8.05 6.19 -7.08
C PHE A 135 -6.99 5.09 -7.16
N ASP A 136 -7.36 3.82 -6.98
CA ASP A 136 -6.43 2.69 -7.03
C ASP A 136 -5.74 2.57 -8.41
N TYR A 137 -6.44 2.87 -9.51
CA TYR A 137 -5.87 2.89 -10.86
C TYR A 137 -4.82 3.99 -11.06
N TYR A 138 -4.91 5.10 -10.30
CA TYR A 138 -3.90 6.17 -10.36
C TYR A 138 -2.66 5.86 -9.53
N ILE A 139 -2.78 4.99 -8.52
CA ILE A 139 -1.66 4.61 -7.66
C ILE A 139 -0.88 3.43 -8.24
N ALA A 140 -1.56 2.46 -8.87
CA ALA A 140 -0.95 1.28 -9.47
C ALA A 140 0.26 1.53 -10.40
N PRO A 141 0.29 2.59 -11.25
CA PRO A 141 1.42 2.85 -12.13
C PRO A 141 2.75 3.06 -11.40
N LEU A 142 2.75 3.61 -10.18
CA LEU A 142 3.98 3.89 -9.43
C LEU A 142 4.81 2.61 -9.17
N PRO A 143 4.27 1.58 -8.49
CA PRO A 143 4.97 0.32 -8.31
C PRO A 143 5.20 -0.42 -9.63
N LEU A 144 4.26 -0.41 -10.58
CA LEU A 144 4.45 -1.10 -11.87
C LEU A 144 5.67 -0.54 -12.63
N ILE A 145 5.72 0.78 -12.84
CA ILE A 145 6.80 1.42 -13.60
C ILE A 145 8.13 1.25 -12.88
N SER A 146 8.17 1.54 -11.57
CA SER A 146 9.41 1.39 -10.79
C SER A 146 9.93 -0.05 -10.76
N SER A 147 9.04 -1.05 -10.70
CA SER A 147 9.41 -2.47 -10.78
C SER A 147 10.03 -2.83 -12.14
N CYS A 148 9.46 -2.35 -13.24
CA CYS A 148 9.99 -2.58 -14.58
C CYS A 148 11.37 -1.93 -14.76
N ILE A 149 11.54 -0.69 -14.28
CA ILE A 149 12.84 0.00 -14.31
C ILE A 149 13.86 -0.77 -13.48
N ALA A 150 13.50 -1.18 -12.26
CA ALA A 150 14.40 -1.93 -11.40
C ALA A 150 14.78 -3.30 -12.01
N ALA A 151 13.82 -4.01 -12.60
CA ALA A 151 14.07 -5.27 -13.29
C ALA A 151 15.03 -5.08 -14.48
N TYR A 152 14.89 -4.00 -15.25
CA TYR A 152 15.85 -3.65 -16.31
C TYR A 152 17.27 -3.43 -15.75
N PHE A 153 17.40 -2.72 -14.63
CA PHE A 153 18.70 -2.52 -13.97
C PHE A 153 19.27 -3.83 -13.39
N ALA A 154 18.43 -4.76 -12.95
CA ALA A 154 18.87 -6.05 -12.42
C ALA A 154 19.58 -6.94 -13.46
N PHE A 155 19.39 -6.67 -14.75
CA PHE A 155 20.12 -7.37 -15.82
C PHE A 155 21.46 -6.73 -16.17
N GLN A 156 21.84 -5.60 -15.54
CA GLN A 156 23.10 -4.94 -15.84
C GLN A 156 24.28 -5.63 -15.13
N PRO A 157 25.46 -5.77 -15.77
CA PRO A 157 26.59 -6.51 -15.21
C PRO A 157 27.14 -5.96 -13.89
N ASP A 158 26.99 -4.66 -13.66
CA ASP A 158 27.48 -3.89 -12.52
C ASP A 158 26.35 -3.49 -11.55
N ALA A 159 25.19 -4.14 -11.67
CA ALA A 159 24.02 -3.83 -10.86
C ALA A 159 24.28 -4.08 -9.37
N SER A 160 24.14 -3.01 -8.57
CA SER A 160 24.10 -3.12 -7.12
C SER A 160 22.72 -3.60 -6.67
N LEU A 161 22.70 -4.63 -5.82
CA LEU A 161 21.47 -5.13 -5.16
C LEU A 161 20.68 -3.99 -4.51
N TYR A 162 21.38 -3.12 -3.77
CA TYR A 162 20.75 -2.01 -3.05
C TYR A 162 20.14 -0.99 -4.01
N THR A 163 20.81 -0.70 -5.12
CA THR A 163 20.30 0.23 -6.14
C THR A 163 19.04 -0.31 -6.80
N VAL A 164 19.03 -1.58 -7.20
CA VAL A 164 17.84 -2.23 -7.78
C VAL A 164 16.68 -2.21 -6.79
N TYR A 165 16.94 -2.58 -5.53
CA TYR A 165 15.93 -2.58 -4.48
C TYR A 165 15.42 -1.17 -4.17
N ALA A 166 16.28 -0.16 -4.18
CA ALA A 166 15.89 1.24 -3.97
C ALA A 166 15.03 1.78 -5.13
N ILE A 167 15.35 1.45 -6.38
CA ILE A 167 14.55 1.85 -7.54
C ILE A 167 13.15 1.22 -7.45
N ALA A 168 13.06 -0.09 -7.21
CA ALA A 168 11.79 -0.78 -7.03
C ALA A 168 11.03 -0.26 -5.80
N GLY A 169 11.75 -0.02 -4.70
CA GLY A 169 11.22 0.49 -3.45
C GLY A 169 10.65 1.90 -3.58
N LEU A 170 11.16 2.73 -4.51
CA LEU A 170 10.68 4.09 -4.71
C LEU A 170 9.19 4.13 -5.05
N GLY A 171 8.75 3.33 -6.03
CA GLY A 171 7.34 3.30 -6.41
C GLY A 171 6.46 2.60 -5.37
N GLY A 172 6.98 1.56 -4.71
CA GLY A 172 6.28 0.88 -3.61
C GLY A 172 6.03 1.79 -2.42
N ALA A 173 7.06 2.51 -1.96
CA ALA A 173 6.97 3.46 -0.86
C ALA A 173 6.08 4.67 -1.21
N ALA A 174 6.22 5.21 -2.43
CA ALA A 174 5.38 6.32 -2.90
C ALA A 174 3.90 5.93 -2.94
N ALA A 175 3.57 4.76 -3.50
CA ALA A 175 2.21 4.25 -3.52
C ALA A 175 1.66 4.03 -2.11
N ALA A 176 2.43 3.40 -1.22
CA ALA A 176 2.00 3.16 0.16
C ALA A 176 1.77 4.46 0.94
N LEU A 177 2.62 5.48 0.75
CA LEU A 177 2.43 6.82 1.32
C LEU A 177 1.15 7.45 0.80
N ILE A 178 1.02 7.61 -0.51
CA ILE A 178 -0.14 8.29 -1.13
C ILE A 178 -1.44 7.58 -0.74
N TYR A 179 -1.45 6.24 -0.77
CA TYR A 179 -2.58 5.43 -0.35
C TYR A 179 -2.92 5.63 1.13
N GLY A 180 -1.94 5.54 2.02
CA GLY A 180 -2.15 5.72 3.45
C GLY A 180 -2.69 7.12 3.79
N TYR A 181 -2.16 8.16 3.14
CA TYR A 181 -2.69 9.53 3.25
C TYR A 181 -4.15 9.62 2.80
N TYR A 182 -4.47 9.05 1.64
CA TYR A 182 -5.82 9.04 1.09
C TYR A 182 -6.83 8.37 2.03
N VAL A 183 -6.48 7.21 2.60
CA VAL A 183 -7.35 6.50 3.56
C VAL A 183 -7.62 7.35 4.79
N ILE A 184 -6.59 8.01 5.33
CA ILE A 184 -6.74 8.87 6.52
C ILE A 184 -7.59 10.09 6.23
N ASP A 185 -7.36 10.77 5.11
CA ASP A 185 -8.12 11.96 4.71
C ASP A 185 -9.59 11.61 4.45
N THR A 186 -9.85 10.50 3.75
CA THR A 186 -11.21 10.00 3.49
C THR A 186 -11.94 9.74 4.81
N TYR A 187 -11.30 9.05 5.75
CA TYR A 187 -11.89 8.79 7.06
C TYR A 187 -12.21 10.09 7.82
N LYS A 188 -11.30 11.08 7.83
CA LYS A 188 -11.52 12.38 8.48
C LYS A 188 -12.73 13.11 7.89
N LYS A 189 -12.87 13.14 6.56
CA LYS A 189 -13.99 13.79 5.87
C LYS A 189 -15.33 13.16 6.27
N ILE A 190 -15.37 11.84 6.36
CA ILE A 190 -16.61 11.12 6.68
C ILE A 190 -17.01 11.29 8.16
N VAL A 191 -16.04 11.28 9.08
CA VAL A 191 -16.33 11.59 10.49
C VAL A 191 -16.85 13.02 10.64
N LYS A 192 -16.31 13.98 9.88
CA LYS A 192 -16.76 15.37 9.92
C LYS A 192 -18.19 15.52 9.38
N SER A 193 -18.53 14.87 8.26
CA SER A 193 -19.89 14.95 7.70
C SER A 193 -20.94 14.33 8.63
N ARG A 194 -20.64 13.19 9.25
CA ARG A 194 -21.55 12.56 10.24
C ARG A 194 -21.77 13.36 11.52
N LYS A 195 -20.84 14.25 11.90
CA LYS A 195 -21.04 15.16 13.04
C LYS A 195 -21.87 16.40 12.68
N ALA A 196 -22.02 16.70 11.40
CA ALA A 196 -22.74 17.87 10.90
C ALA A 196 -24.17 17.55 10.43
N ALA A 197 -24.48 16.26 10.24
CA ALA A 197 -25.82 15.74 10.00
C ALA A 197 -26.53 15.42 11.34
#